data_AF-A0A8H8R4P0-F1
#
_entry.id   AF-A0A8H8R4P0-F1
#
_cell.length_a   1.000
_cell.length_b   1.000
_cell.length_c   1.000
_cell.angle_alpha   90.00
_cell.angle_beta   90.00
_cell.angle_gamma   90.00
#
_symmetry.space_group_name_H-M   'P 1'
#
loop_
_entity.id
_entity.type
_entity.pdbx_description
1 polymer ?
#
loop_
_entity_poly.entity_id
_entity_poly.type
_entity_poly.pdbx_seq_one_letter_code
_entity_poly.pdbx_strand_id
1 'polypeptide(L)'
;MFLLPTILLALATLATSSLQIVPGASITATGTNAHLQAHGGSIVYTGGLYYLIGENKLNGSAFQSINCYSSPDLVDWAFVGELLSVGDNGGDLGSGRVVERPHVLWNEGAGKWVMRERGECGVEIRIGDVESWTGLG
;
A
#
# COMPACT_ATOMS: atom_id res chain seq x y z
N MET A 1 -6.66 -8.93 70.53
CA MET A 1 -6.63 -7.91 69.45
C MET A 1 -5.90 -8.54 68.27
N PHE A 2 -6.63 -9.21 67.38
CA PHE A 2 -6.05 -9.90 66.21
C PHE A 2 -6.22 -9.00 64.98
N LEU A 3 -5.11 -8.57 64.41
CA LEU A 3 -5.03 -7.81 63.16
C LEU A 3 -5.07 -8.80 61.98
N LEU A 4 -6.16 -8.82 61.22
CA LEU A 4 -6.23 -9.49 59.92
C LEU A 4 -5.61 -8.55 58.86
N PRO A 5 -4.66 -9.01 58.02
CA PRO A 5 -4.18 -8.19 56.92
C PRO A 5 -5.19 -8.27 55.76
N THR A 6 -5.79 -7.14 55.43
CA THR A 6 -6.57 -6.96 54.19
C THR A 6 -5.60 -6.99 53.01
N ILE A 7 -5.52 -8.12 52.32
CA ILE A 7 -4.82 -8.21 51.03
C ILE A 7 -5.71 -7.52 50.00
N LEU A 8 -5.35 -6.28 49.63
CA LEU A 8 -5.96 -5.56 48.52
C LEU A 8 -5.35 -6.09 47.21
N LEU A 9 -6.05 -7.00 46.56
CA LEU A 9 -5.67 -7.49 45.23
C LEU A 9 -5.98 -6.39 44.20
N ALA A 10 -4.95 -5.68 43.77
CA ALA A 10 -5.06 -4.71 42.68
C ALA A 10 -5.31 -5.46 41.36
N LEU A 11 -6.54 -5.34 40.84
CA LEU A 11 -6.86 -5.75 39.47
C LEU A 11 -6.18 -4.76 38.52
N ALA A 12 -5.01 -5.13 38.00
CA ALA A 12 -4.38 -4.38 36.92
C ALA A 12 -5.17 -4.64 35.63
N THR A 13 -5.89 -3.63 35.14
CA THR A 13 -6.47 -3.67 33.79
C THR A 13 -5.33 -3.57 32.78
N LEU A 14 -5.08 -4.66 32.05
CA LEU A 14 -4.23 -4.63 30.87
C LEU A 14 -4.95 -3.81 29.80
N ALA A 15 -4.43 -2.62 29.50
CA ALA A 15 -4.85 -1.89 28.30
C ALA A 15 -4.24 -2.58 27.08
N THR A 16 -5.08 -3.11 26.20
CA THR A 16 -4.65 -3.55 24.87
C THR A 16 -4.88 -2.39 23.91
N SER A 17 -3.82 -1.92 23.25
CA SER A 17 -3.91 -0.96 22.16
C SER A 17 -3.96 -1.73 20.85
N SER A 18 -5.06 -1.63 20.10
CA SER A 18 -5.09 -2.06 18.71
C SER A 18 -4.62 -0.93 17.81
N LEU A 19 -3.87 -1.26 16.76
CA LEU A 19 -3.69 -0.35 15.63
C LEU A 19 -5.08 -0.01 15.04
N GLN A 20 -5.34 1.27 14.79
CA GLN A 20 -6.64 1.75 14.31
C GLN A 20 -6.50 2.52 13.00
N ILE A 21 -7.48 2.36 12.13
CA ILE A 21 -7.67 3.24 10.98
C ILE A 21 -8.42 4.47 11.47
N VAL A 22 -7.78 5.63 11.38
CA VAL A 22 -8.39 6.94 11.69
C VAL A 22 -8.59 7.69 10.38
N PRO A 23 -9.83 7.73 9.83
CA PRO A 23 -10.08 8.40 8.56
C PRO A 23 -9.62 9.86 8.57
N GLY A 24 -8.89 10.27 7.53
CA GLY A 24 -8.34 11.62 7.38
C GLY A 24 -7.00 11.85 8.09
N ALA A 25 -6.54 10.93 8.95
CA ALA A 25 -5.19 10.98 9.48
C ALA A 25 -4.16 10.53 8.43
N SER A 26 -2.96 11.09 8.48
CA SER A 26 -1.85 10.62 7.66
C SER A 26 -1.37 9.25 8.12
N ILE A 27 -1.12 8.35 7.17
CA ILE A 27 -0.47 7.06 7.41
C ILE A 27 1.02 7.22 7.07
N THR A 28 1.91 6.80 7.97
CA THR A 28 3.36 6.76 7.74
C THR A 28 3.76 5.32 7.48
N ALA A 29 4.55 5.09 6.44
CA ALA A 29 4.97 3.74 6.10
C ALA A 29 5.96 3.19 7.14
N THR A 30 5.75 1.95 7.57
CA THR A 30 6.51 1.29 8.64
C THR A 30 8.00 1.32 8.38
N GLY A 31 8.79 1.62 9.41
CA GLY A 31 10.26 1.68 9.29
C GLY A 31 10.78 2.85 8.47
N THR A 32 9.90 3.78 8.07
CA THR A 32 10.26 5.00 7.35
C THR A 32 9.78 6.25 8.11
N ASN A 33 10.22 7.42 7.66
CA ASN A 33 9.66 8.71 8.06
C ASN A 33 8.85 9.36 6.94
N ALA A 34 8.31 8.54 6.02
CA ALA A 34 7.59 9.01 4.84
C ALA A 34 6.11 8.67 4.93
N HIS A 35 5.26 9.61 4.53
CA HIS A 35 3.84 9.35 4.34
C HIS A 35 3.62 8.32 3.24
N LEU A 36 2.68 7.42 3.48
CA LEU A 36 2.22 6.46 2.47
C LEU A 36 1.64 7.23 1.27
N GLN A 37 2.11 6.91 0.08
CA GLN A 37 1.67 7.51 -1.19
C GLN A 37 1.11 6.41 -2.09
N ALA A 38 -0.19 6.14 -1.97
CA ALA A 38 -0.90 5.17 -2.80
C ALA A 38 -2.33 5.65 -3.10
N HIS A 39 -2.43 6.84 -3.71
CA HIS A 39 -3.73 7.47 -4.02
C HIS A 39 -4.44 6.73 -5.15
N GLY A 40 -5.78 6.77 -5.16
CA GLY A 40 -6.57 6.12 -6.21
C GLY A 40 -6.36 4.62 -6.33
N GLY A 41 -5.74 4.00 -5.32
CA GLY A 41 -5.19 2.66 -5.42
C GLY A 41 -6.20 1.52 -5.27
N SER A 42 -5.67 0.30 -5.39
CA SER A 42 -6.37 -0.95 -5.17
C SER A 42 -5.61 -1.83 -4.18
N ILE A 43 -6.32 -2.75 -3.52
CA ILE A 43 -5.74 -3.72 -2.59
C ILE A 43 -5.91 -5.12 -3.16
N VAL A 44 -4.84 -5.91 -3.15
CA VAL A 44 -4.86 -7.35 -3.46
C VAL A 44 -4.34 -8.16 -2.28
N TYR A 45 -4.74 -9.43 -2.17
CA TYR A 45 -4.28 -10.34 -1.12
C TYR A 45 -3.64 -11.57 -1.74
N THR A 46 -2.40 -11.87 -1.35
CA THR A 46 -1.66 -13.06 -1.79
C THR A 46 -0.55 -13.40 -0.80
N GLY A 47 -0.19 -14.67 -0.68
CA GLY A 47 0.94 -15.09 0.16
C GLY A 47 0.83 -14.70 1.64
N GLY A 48 -0.39 -14.51 2.17
CA GLY A 48 -0.61 -14.11 3.55
C GLY A 48 -0.56 -12.59 3.80
N LEU A 49 -0.31 -11.78 2.78
CA LEU A 49 -0.17 -10.33 2.88
C LEU A 49 -1.18 -9.60 2.00
N TYR A 50 -1.59 -8.42 2.45
CA TYR A 50 -2.29 -7.43 1.66
C TYR A 50 -1.28 -6.53 0.97
N TYR A 51 -1.55 -6.15 -0.28
CA TYR A 51 -0.73 -5.22 -1.05
C TYR A 51 -1.59 -4.05 -1.51
N LEU A 52 -1.26 -2.84 -1.04
CA LEU A 52 -1.88 -1.59 -1.45
C LEU A 52 -1.04 -0.97 -2.56
N ILE A 53 -1.69 -0.72 -3.69
CA ILE A 53 -1.04 -0.32 -4.94
C ILE A 53 -1.71 0.95 -5.41
N GLY A 54 -0.96 2.05 -5.52
CA GLY A 54 -1.56 3.35 -5.82
C GLY A 54 -0.58 4.40 -6.29
N GLU A 55 -1.12 5.54 -6.68
CA GLU A 55 -0.39 6.66 -7.25
C GLU A 55 0.49 7.36 -6.21
N ASN A 56 1.73 7.65 -6.58
CA ASN A 56 2.58 8.56 -5.85
C ASN A 56 2.21 10.02 -6.17
N LYS A 57 1.73 10.76 -5.16
CA LYS A 57 1.34 12.18 -5.29
C LYS A 57 2.24 13.12 -4.47
N LEU A 58 3.42 12.66 -4.06
CA LEU A 58 4.32 13.44 -3.21
C LEU A 58 4.62 14.84 -3.80
N ASN A 59 4.90 14.91 -5.10
CA ASN A 59 5.26 16.15 -5.79
C ASN A 59 4.16 16.66 -6.75
N GLY A 60 2.88 16.42 -6.43
CA GLY A 60 1.75 16.94 -7.19
C GLY A 60 1.04 15.91 -8.07
N SER A 61 0.30 16.38 -9.07
CA SER A 61 -0.64 15.57 -9.86
C SER A 61 0.00 14.79 -11.00
N ALA A 62 1.14 15.24 -11.53
CA ALA A 62 1.85 14.57 -12.61
C ALA A 62 2.33 13.18 -12.16
N PHE A 63 2.37 12.25 -13.12
CA PHE A 63 2.83 10.90 -12.89
C PHE A 63 4.28 10.90 -12.40
N GLN A 64 4.53 10.14 -11.33
CA GLN A 64 5.82 9.98 -10.66
C GLN A 64 6.15 8.48 -10.58
N SER A 65 5.28 7.76 -9.88
CA SER A 65 5.34 6.30 -9.76
C SER A 65 3.99 5.73 -9.33
N ILE A 66 3.81 4.44 -9.56
CA ILE A 66 2.84 3.60 -8.87
C ILE A 66 3.61 2.86 -7.78
N ASN A 67 3.23 3.09 -6.53
CA ASN A 67 3.89 2.52 -5.35
C ASN A 67 3.16 1.28 -4.83
N CYS A 68 3.92 0.34 -4.26
CA CYS A 68 3.40 -0.80 -3.51
C CYS A 68 3.74 -0.68 -2.03
N TYR A 69 2.75 -0.98 -1.20
CA TYR A 69 2.91 -1.23 0.22
C TYR A 69 2.36 -2.60 0.55
N SER A 70 2.95 -3.28 1.53
CA SER A 70 2.45 -4.56 2.06
C SER A 70 2.04 -4.42 3.51
N SER A 71 1.03 -5.19 3.92
CA SER A 71 0.52 -5.22 5.28
C SER A 71 0.00 -6.60 5.65
N PRO A 72 0.25 -7.10 6.88
CA PRO A 72 -0.39 -8.31 7.37
C PRO A 72 -1.81 -8.06 7.90
N ASP A 73 -2.17 -6.81 8.21
CA ASP A 73 -3.34 -6.47 9.04
C ASP A 73 -4.21 -5.33 8.50
N LEU A 74 -3.89 -4.79 7.32
CA LEU A 74 -4.52 -3.62 6.67
C LEU A 74 -4.29 -2.28 7.39
N VAL A 75 -3.49 -2.23 8.45
CA VAL A 75 -3.25 -1.01 9.23
C VAL A 75 -1.79 -0.58 9.18
N ASP A 76 -0.86 -1.51 9.40
CA ASP A 76 0.58 -1.23 9.34
C ASP A 76 1.12 -1.58 7.94
N TRP A 77 1.62 -0.57 7.23
CA TRP A 77 1.96 -0.66 5.81
C TRP A 77 3.46 -0.41 5.58
N ALA A 78 4.18 -1.45 5.17
CA ALA A 78 5.60 -1.36 4.80
C ALA A 78 5.75 -1.06 3.30
N PHE A 79 6.64 -0.13 2.94
CA PHE A 79 6.94 0.15 1.54
C PHE A 79 7.67 -1.04 0.89
N VAL A 80 7.15 -1.52 -0.25
CA VAL A 80 7.74 -2.62 -1.01
C VAL A 80 8.59 -2.08 -2.16
N GLY A 81 8.10 -1.07 -2.88
CA GLY A 81 8.81 -0.49 -4.02
C GLY A 81 7.94 0.38 -4.90
N GLU A 82 8.55 0.87 -5.98
CA GLU A 82 7.87 1.46 -7.13
C GLU A 82 7.76 0.43 -8.23
N LEU A 83 6.57 0.29 -8.80
CA LEU A 83 6.25 -0.82 -9.68
C LEU A 83 6.17 -0.39 -11.13
N LEU A 84 5.82 0.88 -11.28
CA LEU A 84 5.90 1.64 -12.49
C LEU A 84 6.46 2.99 -12.10
N SER A 85 7.49 3.44 -12.80
CA SER A 85 8.05 4.78 -12.63
C SER A 85 7.96 5.53 -13.95
N VAL A 86 8.17 6.84 -13.92
CA VAL A 86 8.23 7.66 -15.13
C VAL A 86 9.21 7.06 -16.14
N GLY A 87 8.73 6.87 -17.36
CA GLY A 87 9.52 6.37 -18.49
C GLY A 87 10.21 7.49 -19.26
N ASP A 88 10.73 7.13 -20.43
CA ASP A 88 11.45 8.06 -21.30
C ASP A 88 10.60 9.28 -21.72
N ASN A 89 11.27 10.42 -21.89
CA ASN A 89 10.63 11.64 -22.34
C ASN A 89 9.97 11.46 -23.70
N GLY A 90 8.70 11.88 -23.80
CA GLY A 90 7.89 11.76 -25.02
C GLY A 90 7.11 10.45 -25.12
N GLY A 91 7.37 9.45 -24.27
CA GLY A 91 6.58 8.23 -24.19
C GLY A 91 5.21 8.43 -23.53
N ASP A 92 4.37 7.39 -23.59
CA ASP A 92 3.03 7.36 -22.96
C ASP A 92 3.10 7.47 -21.43
N LEU A 93 4.22 7.05 -20.84
CA LEU A 93 4.54 7.15 -19.41
C LEU A 93 5.63 8.20 -19.11
N GLY A 94 5.91 9.09 -20.08
CA GLY A 94 6.94 10.12 -19.93
C GLY A 94 6.59 11.21 -18.91
N SER A 95 7.55 12.11 -18.68
CA SER A 95 7.35 13.25 -17.77
C SER A 95 6.16 14.12 -18.17
N GLY A 96 5.42 14.61 -17.15
CA GLY A 96 4.25 15.47 -17.34
C GLY A 96 2.98 14.77 -17.78
N ARG A 97 2.99 13.43 -17.91
CA ARG A 97 1.80 12.62 -18.15
C ARG A 97 0.99 12.43 -16.87
N VAL A 98 -0.27 12.02 -17.05
CA VAL A 98 -1.15 11.61 -15.96
C VAL A 98 -1.47 10.13 -16.11
N VAL A 99 -1.21 9.39 -15.03
CA VAL A 99 -1.53 7.98 -14.84
C VAL A 99 -2.32 7.89 -13.55
N GLU A 100 -3.55 7.38 -13.64
CA GLU A 100 -4.50 7.38 -12.54
C GLU A 100 -5.15 6.01 -12.33
N ARG A 101 -5.55 5.76 -11.09
CA ARG A 101 -6.39 4.62 -10.68
C ARG A 101 -5.79 3.27 -11.10
N PRO A 102 -4.58 2.92 -10.62
CA PRO A 102 -4.00 1.62 -10.91
C PRO A 102 -4.81 0.50 -10.26
N HIS A 103 -5.16 -0.49 -11.07
CA HIS A 103 -5.84 -1.71 -10.64
C HIS A 103 -4.99 -2.92 -11.02
N VAL A 104 -4.71 -3.79 -10.05
CA VAL A 104 -3.92 -5.01 -10.26
C VAL A 104 -4.79 -6.25 -10.05
N LEU A 105 -4.66 -7.22 -10.97
CA LEU A 105 -5.47 -8.45 -11.00
C LEU A 105 -4.58 -9.65 -11.34
N TRP A 106 -4.88 -10.81 -10.76
CA TRP A 106 -4.25 -12.07 -11.12
C TRP A 106 -4.91 -12.68 -12.36
N ASN A 107 -4.09 -13.09 -13.32
CA ASN A 107 -4.51 -13.85 -14.49
C ASN A 107 -4.01 -15.30 -14.36
N GLU A 108 -4.92 -16.20 -13.97
CA GLU A 108 -4.61 -17.63 -13.78
C GLU A 108 -4.12 -18.31 -15.05
N GLY A 109 -4.68 -17.96 -16.22
CA GLY A 109 -4.31 -18.59 -17.49
C GLY A 109 -2.89 -18.27 -17.93
N ALA A 110 -2.39 -17.09 -17.54
CA ALA A 110 -1.00 -16.69 -17.80
C ALA A 110 -0.08 -17.01 -16.61
N GLY A 111 -0.62 -17.19 -15.41
CA GLY A 111 0.15 -17.27 -14.16
C GLY A 111 0.81 -15.95 -13.81
N LYS A 112 0.15 -14.81 -14.09
CA LYS A 112 0.75 -13.47 -13.97
C LYS A 112 -0.18 -12.46 -13.36
N TRP A 113 0.40 -11.48 -12.67
CA TRP A 113 -0.28 -10.27 -12.25
C TRP A 113 -0.26 -9.23 -13.37
N VAL A 114 -1.41 -8.60 -13.60
CA VAL A 114 -1.62 -7.59 -14.65
C VAL A 114 -2.08 -6.30 -14.01
N MET A 115 -1.42 -5.19 -14.34
CA MET A 115 -1.83 -3.84 -13.96
C MET A 115 -2.58 -3.16 -15.11
N ARG A 116 -3.65 -2.44 -14.76
CA ARG A 116 -4.42 -1.56 -15.64
C ARG A 116 -4.57 -0.20 -14.99
N GLU A 117 -4.50 0.84 -15.80
CA GLU A 117 -4.62 2.23 -15.34
C GLU A 117 -5.38 3.09 -16.36
N ARG A 118 -5.78 4.28 -15.92
CA ARG A 118 -6.34 5.31 -16.79
C ARG A 118 -5.26 6.33 -17.16
N GLY A 119 -4.96 6.46 -18.45
CA GLY A 119 -4.17 7.56 -19.00
C GLY A 119 -4.99 8.78 -19.41
N GLU A 120 -4.37 9.96 -19.41
CA GLU A 120 -4.97 11.23 -19.86
C GLU A 120 -5.48 11.20 -21.31
N CYS A 121 -4.87 10.37 -22.15
CA CYS A 121 -5.29 10.13 -23.54
C CYS A 121 -6.47 9.14 -23.67
N GLY A 122 -7.05 8.64 -22.57
CA GLY A 122 -8.04 7.56 -22.59
C GLY A 122 -7.44 6.19 -22.94
N VAL A 123 -6.12 6.06 -22.86
CA VAL A 123 -5.40 4.82 -23.15
C VAL A 123 -5.47 3.93 -21.92
N GLU A 124 -6.04 2.72 -22.08
CA GLU A 124 -5.84 1.59 -21.17
C GLU A 124 -4.40 1.12 -21.37
N ILE A 125 -3.49 1.58 -20.53
CA ILE A 125 -2.14 1.06 -20.53
C ILE A 125 -2.21 -0.28 -19.79
N ARG A 126 -1.83 -1.35 -20.51
CA ARG A 126 -1.72 -2.71 -19.98
C ARG A 126 -0.27 -2.95 -19.67
N ILE A 127 0.09 -2.83 -18.41
CA ILE A 127 1.44 -3.18 -17.99
C ILE A 127 1.47 -4.67 -17.73
N GLY A 128 2.25 -5.36 -18.56
CA GLY A 128 2.56 -6.77 -18.40
C GLY A 128 3.41 -7.02 -17.15
N ASP A 129 3.27 -8.24 -16.64
CA ASP A 129 4.19 -8.97 -15.78
C ASP A 129 4.73 -8.19 -14.57
N VAL A 130 3.86 -8.08 -13.56
CA VAL A 130 4.19 -7.73 -12.16
C VAL A 130 4.93 -8.90 -11.48
N GLU A 131 5.88 -9.54 -12.18
CA GLU A 131 6.52 -10.81 -11.75
C GLU A 131 7.55 -10.63 -10.62
N SER A 132 7.99 -9.41 -10.32
CA SER A 132 9.08 -9.14 -9.36
C SER A 132 8.65 -8.78 -7.93
N TRP A 133 7.35 -8.79 -7.61
CA TRP A 133 6.86 -8.00 -6.48
C TRP A 133 6.94 -8.64 -5.10
N THR A 134 7.18 -9.94 -5.01
CA THR A 134 7.15 -10.65 -3.72
C THR A 134 8.18 -11.77 -3.59
N GLY A 135 8.85 -12.17 -4.67
CA GLY A 135 9.69 -13.37 -4.66
C GLY A 135 8.91 -14.66 -4.36
N LEU A 136 7.57 -14.68 -4.48
CA LEU A 136 6.72 -15.85 -4.27
C LEU A 136 6.49 -16.64 -5.57
N GLY A 137 7.60 -17.04 -6.21
CA GLY A 137 7.62 -18.11 -7.21
C GLY A 137 7.84 -19.46 -6.56
#